data_AF-A0A6N3AYQ4-F1
#
_entry.id   AF-A0A6N3AYQ4-F1
#
_cell.length_a   1.000
_cell.length_b   1.000
_cell.length_c   1.000
_cell.angle_alpha   90.00
_cell.angle_beta   90.00
_cell.angle_gamma   90.00
#
_symmetry.space_group_name_H-M   'P 1'
#
loop_
_entity.id
_entity.type
_entity.pdbx_description
1 polymer ?
#
loop_
_entity_poly.entity_id
_entity_poly.type
_entity_poly.pdbx_seq_one_letter_code
_entity_poly.pdbx_strand_id
1 'polypeptide(L)'
;MQQIICKTGCIQSVGGAIDSTAAQYTITAHVKLYNAVQSARLTVVLQKNVQTWSGTWDDIFVFSAGGAGSAALAHEMRLSSGVYRAKIIADVYDPGGIRADTSTVYTAERIVS
;
A
#
# COMPACT_ATOMS: atom_id res chain seq x y z
N MET A 1 -13.48 8.14 29.71
CA MET A 1 -13.11 8.11 28.28
C MET A 1 -12.89 6.64 27.93
N GLN A 2 -13.80 6.02 27.20
CA GLN A 2 -13.73 4.58 26.91
C GLN A 2 -12.85 4.36 25.67
N GLN A 3 -11.73 3.68 25.86
CA GLN A 3 -10.77 3.36 24.79
C GLN A 3 -11.43 2.37 23.82
N ILE A 4 -11.86 2.83 22.65
CA ILE A 4 -12.33 1.93 21.59
C ILE A 4 -11.10 1.26 20.99
N ILE A 5 -10.77 0.08 21.53
CA ILE A 5 -9.73 -0.79 20.99
C ILE A 5 -10.37 -1.59 19.87
N CYS A 6 -10.09 -1.21 18.63
CA CYS A 6 -10.41 -2.07 17.49
C CYS A 6 -9.29 -3.10 17.35
N LYS A 7 -9.57 -4.39 17.65
CA LYS A 7 -8.57 -5.48 17.58
C LYS A 7 -8.52 -6.17 16.21
N THR A 8 -9.56 -6.01 15.38
CA THR A 8 -9.68 -6.44 13.97
C THR A 8 -10.81 -5.67 13.31
N GLY A 9 -10.71 -5.42 11.99
CA GLY A 9 -11.76 -4.77 11.21
C GLY A 9 -11.73 -3.24 11.28
N CYS A 10 -10.55 -2.67 11.55
CA CYS A 10 -10.38 -1.22 11.70
C CYS A 10 -10.27 -0.50 10.36
N ILE A 11 -9.92 -1.26 9.32
CA ILE A 11 -9.72 -0.80 7.95
C ILE A 11 -11.07 -0.78 7.24
N GLN A 12 -11.49 0.42 6.83
CA GLN A 12 -12.66 0.64 5.98
C GLN A 12 -12.35 0.31 4.53
N SER A 13 -11.20 0.77 4.02
CA SER A 13 -10.75 0.47 2.67
C SER A 13 -9.24 0.47 2.58
N VAL A 14 -8.71 -0.37 1.69
CA VAL A 14 -7.30 -0.38 1.32
C VAL A 14 -7.20 -0.73 -0.16
N GLY A 15 -6.30 -0.07 -0.88
CA GLY A 15 -6.12 -0.32 -2.30
C GLY A 15 -5.13 0.63 -2.95
N GLY A 16 -4.92 0.46 -4.23
CA GLY A 16 -3.99 1.26 -5.01
C GLY A 16 -3.91 0.79 -6.45
N ALA A 17 -3.07 1.47 -7.23
CA ALA A 17 -2.88 1.20 -8.64
C ALA A 17 -1.47 1.56 -9.09
N ILE A 18 -1.07 1.00 -10.24
CA ILE A 18 0.07 1.45 -11.02
C ILE A 18 -0.50 1.99 -12.33
N ASP A 19 -0.69 3.31 -12.38
CA ASP A 19 -1.23 3.99 -13.54
C ASP A 19 -0.11 4.53 -14.42
N SER A 20 -0.38 4.75 -15.70
CA SER A 20 0.57 5.38 -16.62
C SER A 20 0.03 6.71 -17.11
N THR A 21 0.85 7.75 -17.00
CA THR A 21 0.62 9.04 -17.64
C THR A 21 1.77 9.26 -18.62
N ALA A 22 1.54 8.95 -19.90
CA ALA A 22 2.57 8.93 -20.93
C ALA A 22 3.79 8.05 -20.55
N ALA A 23 5.01 8.59 -20.54
CA ALA A 23 6.25 7.89 -20.23
C ALA A 23 6.57 7.78 -18.73
N GLN A 24 5.64 8.19 -17.85
CA GLN A 24 5.77 8.09 -16.40
C GLN A 24 4.67 7.20 -15.83
N TYR A 25 5.02 6.52 -14.74
CA TYR A 25 4.11 5.67 -13.99
C TYR A 25 3.87 6.27 -12.62
N THR A 26 2.61 6.27 -12.19
CA THR A 26 2.21 6.76 -10.88
C THR A 26 1.75 5.57 -10.06
N ILE A 27 2.48 5.29 -8.98
CA ILE A 27 2.11 4.28 -7.99
C ILE A 27 1.26 4.99 -6.95
N THR A 28 0.01 4.60 -6.85
CA THR A 28 -0.93 5.12 -5.85
C THR A 28 -1.27 4.04 -4.85
N ALA A 29 -1.47 4.44 -3.59
CA ALA A 29 -2.06 3.58 -2.58
C ALA A 29 -2.77 4.40 -1.52
N HIS A 30 -3.76 3.79 -0.88
CA HIS A 30 -4.48 4.39 0.22
C HIS A 30 -4.91 3.34 1.25
N VAL A 31 -5.10 3.80 2.48
CA VAL A 31 -5.85 3.12 3.52
C VAL A 31 -6.75 4.14 4.22
N LYS A 32 -7.98 3.75 4.50
CA LYS A 32 -8.94 4.50 5.29
C LYS A 32 -9.42 3.63 6.45
N LEU A 33 -9.49 4.22 7.64
CA LEU A 33 -9.94 3.56 8.87
C LEU A 33 -11.37 3.98 9.22
N TYR A 34 -12.09 3.12 9.92
CA TYR A 34 -13.41 3.48 10.46
C TYR A 34 -13.33 4.53 11.57
N ASN A 35 -12.21 4.59 12.30
CA ASN A 35 -12.02 5.51 13.42
C ASN A 35 -10.79 6.40 13.20
N ALA A 36 -11.01 7.72 13.16
CA ALA A 36 -9.95 8.71 12.95
C ALA A 36 -8.99 8.87 14.13
N VAL A 37 -9.33 8.33 15.30
CA VAL A 37 -8.48 8.35 16.51
C VAL A 37 -7.31 7.36 16.39
N GLN A 38 -7.43 6.35 15.52
CA GLN A 38 -6.34 5.42 15.21
C GLN A 38 -5.40 6.05 14.16
N SER A 39 -4.15 5.61 14.14
CA SER A 39 -3.21 5.99 13.09
C SER A 39 -3.02 4.86 12.09
N ALA A 40 -2.84 5.24 10.83
CA ALA A 40 -2.51 4.33 9.75
C ALA A 40 -1.06 4.54 9.32
N ARG A 41 -0.37 3.45 9.04
CA ARG A 41 0.91 3.42 8.32
C ARG A 41 0.72 2.59 7.07
N LEU A 42 1.01 3.20 5.94
CA LEU A 42 0.97 2.57 4.63
C LEU A 42 2.40 2.31 4.19
N THR A 43 2.71 1.08 3.81
CA THR A 43 3.97 0.69 3.17
C THR A 43 3.65 0.08 1.82
N VAL A 44 4.23 0.62 0.76
CA VAL A 44 4.03 0.14 -0.61
C VAL A 44 5.35 -0.36 -1.14
N VAL A 45 5.39 -1.63 -1.51
CA VAL A 45 6.56 -2.26 -2.12
C VAL A 45 6.25 -2.47 -3.59
N LEU A 46 6.95 -1.75 -4.46
CA LEU A 46 6.88 -1.99 -5.90
C LEU A 46 7.71 -3.24 -6.20
N GLN A 47 7.05 -4.21 -6.80
CA GLN A 47 7.64 -5.49 -7.16
C GLN A 47 7.71 -5.66 -8.67
N LYS A 48 8.79 -6.26 -9.16
CA LYS A 48 8.93 -6.67 -10.57
C LYS A 48 9.02 -8.18 -10.67
N ASN A 49 8.33 -8.75 -11.65
CA ASN A 49 8.41 -10.16 -11.94
C ASN A 49 9.78 -10.47 -12.58
N VAL A 50 10.55 -11.33 -11.92
CA VAL A 50 11.96 -11.63 -12.26
C VAL A 50 12.04 -12.66 -13.39
N GLN A 51 11.02 -13.51 -13.52
CA GLN A 51 10.92 -14.53 -14.55
C GLN A 51 9.44 -14.71 -14.86
N THR A 52 9.05 -14.38 -16.09
CA THR A 52 7.67 -14.39 -16.62
C THR A 52 6.86 -15.66 -16.31
N TRP A 53 7.52 -16.76 -15.94
CA TRP A 53 6.91 -18.08 -15.69
C TRP A 53 7.04 -18.60 -14.26
N SER A 54 7.89 -17.99 -13.40
CA SER A 54 8.14 -18.53 -12.05
C SER A 54 7.19 -17.99 -10.98
N GLY A 55 6.50 -16.89 -11.27
CA GLY A 55 5.71 -16.16 -10.26
C GLY A 55 6.56 -15.53 -9.16
N THR A 56 7.88 -15.43 -9.35
CA THR A 56 8.81 -14.80 -8.40
C THR A 56 8.86 -13.30 -8.61
N TRP A 57 8.82 -12.55 -7.50
CA TRP A 57 8.73 -11.09 -7.49
C TRP A 57 9.89 -10.51 -6.69
N ASP A 58 10.68 -9.64 -7.31
CA ASP A 58 11.72 -8.86 -6.63
C ASP A 58 11.14 -7.55 -6.13
N ASP A 59 11.45 -7.21 -4.87
CA ASP A 59 11.17 -5.92 -4.27
C ASP A 59 12.17 -4.90 -4.81
N ILE A 60 11.71 -3.86 -5.52
CA ILE A 60 12.61 -2.87 -6.15
C ILE A 60 12.58 -1.54 -5.39
N PHE A 61 11.40 -1.08 -4.98
CA PHE A 61 11.25 0.19 -4.28
C PHE A 61 10.25 0.05 -3.13
N VAL A 62 10.51 0.79 -2.05
CA VAL A 62 9.63 0.86 -0.89
C VAL A 62 9.26 2.31 -0.62
N PHE A 63 7.97 2.58 -0.57
CA PHE A 63 7.40 3.87 -0.23
C PHE A 63 6.61 3.74 1.07
N SER A 64 6.51 4.82 1.85
CA SER A 64 5.65 4.81 3.02
C SER A 64 4.99 6.16 3.26
N ALA A 65 3.81 6.11 3.86
CA ALA A 65 3.06 7.27 4.31
C ALA A 65 2.36 6.93 5.62
N GLY A 66 2.00 7.94 6.41
CA GLY A 66 1.26 7.76 7.64
C GLY A 66 0.32 8.92 7.91
N GLY A 67 -0.70 8.68 8.72
CA GLY A 67 -1.68 9.70 9.09
C GLY A 67 -2.72 9.20 10.07
N ALA A 68 -3.46 10.14 10.67
CA ALA A 68 -4.59 9.84 11.55
C ALA A 68 -5.82 9.47 10.72
N GLY A 69 -6.45 8.34 11.01
CA GLY A 69 -7.64 7.83 10.32
C GLY A 69 -7.44 7.38 8.86
N SER A 70 -6.35 7.78 8.22
CA SER A 70 -6.04 7.41 6.84
C SER A 70 -4.57 7.68 6.51
N ALA A 71 -4.08 7.02 5.47
CA ALA A 71 -2.82 7.34 4.84
C ALA A 71 -2.97 7.12 3.33
N ALA A 72 -2.32 7.96 2.53
CA ALA A 72 -2.32 7.84 1.08
C ALA A 72 -0.94 8.24 0.54
N LEU A 73 -0.58 7.67 -0.60
CA LEU A 73 0.61 8.05 -1.34
C LEU A 73 0.35 8.04 -2.83
N ALA A 74 1.04 8.93 -3.53
CA ALA A 74 1.19 8.95 -4.97
C ALA A 74 2.66 9.21 -5.27
N HIS A 75 3.30 8.32 -6.03
CA HIS A 75 4.71 8.44 -6.38
C HIS A 75 4.89 8.25 -7.89
N GLU A 76 5.47 9.24 -8.54
CA GLU A 76 5.77 9.22 -9.98
C GLU A 76 7.18 8.69 -10.21
N MET A 77 7.34 7.77 -11.15
CA MET A 77 8.63 7.24 -11.54
C MET A 77 8.66 6.69 -12.96
N ARG A 78 9.87 6.52 -13.49
CA ARG A 78 10.10 5.77 -14.73
C ARG A 78 10.36 4.31 -14.42
N LEU A 79 9.72 3.42 -15.18
CA LEU A 79 9.92 1.98 -15.08
C LEU A 79 10.58 1.46 -16.36
N SER A 80 11.53 0.55 -16.20
CA SER A 80 12.04 -0.26 -17.31
C SER A 80 10.97 -1.25 -17.79
N SER A 81 11.14 -1.82 -18.98
CA SER A 81 10.26 -2.88 -19.45
C SER A 81 10.19 -4.08 -18.49
N GLY A 82 9.00 -4.67 -18.38
CA GLY A 82 8.72 -5.79 -17.50
C GLY A 82 7.29 -5.79 -16.94
N VAL A 83 7.01 -6.76 -16.07
CA VAL A 83 5.71 -6.89 -15.37
C VAL A 83 5.89 -6.48 -13.92
N TYR A 84 5.03 -5.58 -13.46
CA TYR A 84 5.09 -4.99 -12.12
C TYR A 84 3.79 -5.20 -11.35
N ARG A 85 3.87 -5.19 -10.02
CA ARG A 85 2.72 -5.03 -9.13
C ARG A 85 3.16 -4.28 -7.89
N ALA A 86 2.23 -3.64 -7.20
CA ALA A 86 2.50 -3.06 -5.89
C ALA A 86 1.90 -3.93 -4.79
N LYS A 87 2.73 -4.32 -3.82
CA LYS A 87 2.31 -4.91 -2.55
C LYS A 87 2.05 -3.78 -1.56
N ILE A 88 0.82 -3.62 -1.15
CA ILE A 88 0.36 -2.55 -0.27
C ILE A 88 0.08 -3.16 1.09
N ILE A 89 0.83 -2.72 2.09
CA ILE A 89 0.71 -3.14 3.49
C ILE A 89 0.17 -1.96 4.27
N ALA A 90 -0.99 -2.13 4.88
CA ALA A 90 -1.61 -1.16 5.75
C ALA A 90 -1.55 -1.67 7.19
N ASP A 91 -0.77 -1.01 8.03
CA ASP A 91 -0.74 -1.26 9.47
C ASP A 91 -1.57 -0.18 10.19
N VAL A 92 -2.38 -0.60 11.15
CA VAL A 92 -3.19 0.28 12.00
C VAL A 92 -2.64 0.24 13.40
N TYR A 93 -2.52 1.40 14.04
CA TYR A 93 -2.11 1.51 15.43
C TYR A 93 -3.21 2.17 16.25
N ASP A 94 -3.37 1.68 17.47
CA ASP A 94 -4.20 2.35 18.45
C ASP A 94 -3.56 3.67 18.93
N PRO A 95 -4.27 4.51 19.70
CA PRO A 95 -3.69 5.73 20.25
C PRO A 95 -2.51 5.50 21.19
N GLY A 96 -2.35 4.28 21.72
CA GLY A 96 -1.22 3.88 22.55
C GLY A 96 0.02 3.48 21.73
N GLY A 97 -0.07 3.48 20.39
CA GLY A 97 1.01 3.10 19.48
C GLY A 97 1.17 1.59 19.29
N ILE A 98 0.23 0.77 19.79
CA ILE A 98 0.24 -0.69 19.62
C ILE A 98 -0.41 -1.02 18.28
N ARG A 99 0.23 -1.89 17.50
CA ARG A 99 -0.35 -2.36 16.23
C ARG A 99 -1.64 -3.14 16.52
N ALA A 100 -2.73 -2.62 15.99
CA ALA A 100 -4.09 -3.06 16.22
C ALA A 100 -4.64 -3.93 15.09
N ASP A 101 -4.26 -3.63 13.84
CA ASP A 101 -4.71 -4.37 12.65
C ASP A 101 -3.65 -4.29 11.54
N THR A 102 -3.70 -5.21 10.59
CA THR A 102 -2.86 -5.18 9.39
C THR A 102 -3.58 -5.80 8.20
N SER A 103 -3.40 -5.22 7.02
CA SER A 103 -3.89 -5.77 5.77
C SER A 103 -2.83 -5.70 4.70
N THR A 104 -2.76 -6.73 3.86
CA THR A 104 -1.90 -6.75 2.67
C THR A 104 -2.76 -7.01 1.45
N VAL A 105 -2.69 -6.10 0.49
CA VAL A 105 -3.33 -6.23 -0.82
C VAL A 105 -2.32 -6.04 -1.92
N TYR A 106 -2.60 -6.60 -3.09
CA TYR A 106 -1.79 -6.44 -4.28
C TYR A 106 -2.60 -5.71 -5.34
N THR A 107 -1.96 -4.82 -6.09
CA THR A 107 -2.57 -4.25 -7.28
C THR A 107 -2.70 -5.30 -8.38
N ALA A 108 -3.49 -4.99 -9.40
CA ALA A 108 -3.38 -5.69 -10.68
C ALA A 108 -1.95 -5.58 -11.23
N GLU A 109 -1.55 -6.58 -12.02
CA GLU A 109 -0.27 -6.56 -12.71
C GLU A 109 -0.26 -5.48 -13.80
N ARG A 110 0.88 -4.80 -13.94
CA ARG A 110 1.12 -3.76 -14.93
C ARG A 110 2.27 -4.17 -15.84
N ILE A 111 1.98 -4.30 -17.13
CA ILE A 111 2.99 -4.51 -18.17
C ILE A 111 3.53 -3.15 -18.60
N VAL A 112 4.86 -3.03 -18.57
CA VAL A 112 5.65 -1.90 -19.05
C VAL A 112 6.39 -2.36 -20.30
N SER A 113 6.14 -1.68 -21.42
CA SER A 113 6.72 -1.98 -22.74
C SER A 113 7.67 -0.87 -23.18
#